data_AF-A0A7E4VM36-F1
#
_entry.id   AF-A0A7E4VM36-F1
#
_cell.length_a   1.000
_cell.length_b   1.000
_cell.length_c   1.000
_cell.angle_alpha   90.00
_cell.angle_beta   90.00
_cell.angle_gamma   90.00
#
_symmetry.space_group_name_H-M   'P 1'
#
loop_
_entity.id
_entity.type
_entity.pdbx_description
1 polymer ?
#
loop_
_entity_poly.entity_id
_entity_poly.type
_entity_poly.pdbx_seq_one_letter_code
_entity_poly.pdbx_strand_id
1 'polypeptide(L)'
;MTALTYSVRNMEMLEIVADMNVHLNAIKVNRVESVETDFSNYNYVSLMPNPPYQSPESSLSSLNVKASCAEALAQITPEDAPWVTKPDKDGQNCIHCAVDSVSAKPDNVIIADIEKLIAAGANVTAINNNGETALHIAIKRSRVKVARYLLNKIDVNAADKDGYTALYLAVSMKLDVLIDDILAMENVDVNAMNKSNITALIKCAKEGDSMVPIVEKLVAYPGVDVNIVGEDGETALHVAASTNSVRIMELLVKNHADAAALDVDLNTPLYLAVHQNHVEAVKFLLDHMPLSAIEIPNYELYTPLEWAEWPWQNNDVRE
;
A
#
# COMPACT_ATOMS: atom_id res chain seq x y z
N MET A 1 -23.52 -1.52 -26.32
CA MET A 1 -23.88 -1.70 -24.90
C MET A 1 -23.08 -0.78 -23.98
N THR A 2 -21.80 -0.50 -24.27
CA THR A 2 -20.92 0.38 -23.48
C THR A 2 -21.30 1.87 -23.52
N ALA A 3 -21.69 2.42 -24.67
CA ALA A 3 -22.07 3.84 -24.79
C ALA A 3 -23.37 4.19 -24.03
N LEU A 4 -24.35 3.27 -24.00
CA LEU A 4 -25.60 3.47 -23.26
C LEU A 4 -25.38 3.38 -21.74
N THR A 5 -24.55 2.45 -21.26
CA THR A 5 -24.20 2.38 -19.83
C THR A 5 -23.36 3.57 -19.38
N TYR A 6 -22.51 4.11 -20.25
CA TYR A 6 -21.70 5.30 -19.97
C TYR A 6 -22.58 6.56 -19.89
N SER A 7 -23.50 6.71 -20.84
CA SER A 7 -24.50 7.77 -20.85
C SER A 7 -25.40 7.76 -19.60
N VAL A 8 -25.80 6.59 -19.11
CA VAL A 8 -26.63 6.48 -17.89
C VAL A 8 -25.84 6.80 -16.61
N ARG A 9 -24.57 6.35 -16.50
CA ARG A 9 -23.73 6.66 -15.32
C ARG A 9 -23.42 8.14 -15.19
N ASN A 10 -23.15 8.82 -16.30
CA ASN A 10 -23.00 10.28 -16.29
C ASN A 10 -24.31 10.98 -15.88
N MET A 11 -25.48 10.47 -16.26
CA MET A 11 -26.75 11.04 -15.80
C MET A 11 -26.96 10.86 -14.28
N GLU A 12 -26.61 9.70 -13.72
CA GLU A 12 -26.73 9.49 -12.26
C GLU A 12 -25.80 10.43 -11.48
N MET A 13 -24.56 10.63 -11.94
CA MET A 13 -23.66 11.63 -11.35
C MET A 13 -24.20 13.06 -11.47
N LEU A 14 -24.76 13.44 -12.62
CA LEU A 14 -25.36 14.77 -12.81
C LEU A 14 -26.61 14.96 -11.94
N GLU A 15 -27.42 13.92 -11.73
CA GLU A 15 -28.56 13.95 -10.81
C GLU A 15 -28.10 14.17 -9.36
N ILE A 16 -27.06 13.46 -8.92
CA ILE A 16 -26.46 13.64 -7.60
C ILE A 16 -25.93 15.06 -7.43
N VAL A 17 -25.20 15.58 -8.42
CA VAL A 17 -24.65 16.94 -8.42
C VAL A 17 -25.78 17.98 -8.39
N ALA A 18 -26.84 17.78 -9.16
CA ALA A 18 -27.99 18.67 -9.17
C ALA A 18 -28.71 18.69 -7.81
N ASP A 19 -28.96 17.52 -7.21
CA ASP A 19 -29.59 17.42 -5.89
C ASP A 19 -28.72 18.06 -4.80
N MET A 20 -27.41 17.83 -4.85
CA MET A 20 -26.46 18.47 -3.96
C MET A 20 -26.41 19.97 -4.11
N ASN A 21 -26.38 20.49 -5.34
CA ASN A 21 -26.38 21.93 -5.58
C ASN A 21 -27.66 22.57 -5.02
N VAL A 22 -28.81 21.89 -5.09
CA VAL A 22 -30.05 22.34 -4.43
C VAL A 22 -29.89 22.36 -2.91
N HIS A 23 -29.37 21.29 -2.30
CA HIS A 23 -29.19 21.19 -0.85
C HIS A 23 -28.15 22.19 -0.30
N LEU A 24 -26.99 22.32 -0.95
CA LEU A 24 -25.96 23.31 -0.62
C LEU A 24 -26.50 24.73 -0.74
N ASN A 25 -27.24 25.03 -1.80
CA ASN A 25 -27.87 26.35 -1.96
C ASN A 25 -28.94 26.59 -0.89
N ALA A 26 -29.75 25.60 -0.51
CA ALA A 26 -30.71 25.74 0.58
C ALA A 26 -30.05 26.00 1.94
N ILE A 27 -28.92 25.34 2.22
CA ILE A 27 -28.13 25.55 3.44
C ILE A 27 -27.46 26.93 3.42
N LYS A 28 -26.89 27.35 2.28
CA LYS A 28 -26.31 28.68 2.10
C LYS A 28 -27.35 29.79 2.29
N VAL A 29 -28.54 29.66 1.70
CA VAL A 29 -29.66 30.61 1.84
C VAL A 29 -30.10 30.74 3.30
N ASN A 30 -30.14 29.64 4.06
CA ASN A 30 -30.43 29.67 5.50
C ASN A 30 -29.28 30.23 6.36
N ARG A 31 -28.05 30.31 5.83
CA ARG A 31 -26.86 30.82 6.52
C ARG A 31 -26.62 32.32 6.28
N VAL A 32 -27.28 32.92 5.27
CA VAL A 32 -27.20 34.38 5.02
C VAL A 32 -27.81 35.22 6.17
N GLU A 33 -28.56 34.60 7.10
CA GLU A 33 -29.07 35.28 8.31
C GLU A 33 -28.17 35.16 9.55
N SER A 34 -26.98 34.55 9.48
CA SER A 34 -26.06 34.59 10.63
C SER A 34 -24.57 34.48 10.27
N VAL A 35 -23.88 35.60 10.53
CA VAL A 35 -22.44 35.79 10.79
C VAL A 35 -21.52 35.89 9.56
N GLU A 36 -21.13 37.14 9.26
CA GLU A 36 -19.82 37.50 8.71
C GLU A 36 -18.73 37.16 9.73
N THR A 37 -17.66 36.46 9.34
CA THR A 37 -16.29 36.65 9.92
C THR A 37 -15.21 35.90 9.13
N ASP A 38 -14.21 36.68 8.70
CA ASP A 38 -12.76 36.45 8.57
C ASP A 38 -12.19 35.20 7.85
N PHE A 39 -11.66 35.46 6.66
CA PHE A 39 -10.57 34.69 6.04
C PHE A 39 -9.22 35.23 6.53
N SER A 40 -8.58 34.58 7.50
CA SER A 40 -7.12 34.69 7.68
C SER A 40 -6.54 33.51 8.47
N ASN A 41 -5.84 32.63 7.74
CA ASN A 41 -4.60 31.93 8.11
C ASN A 41 -4.51 30.56 7.44
N TYR A 42 -4.04 30.54 6.20
CA TYR A 42 -3.32 29.39 5.66
C TYR A 42 -1.89 29.84 5.36
N ASN A 43 -0.94 29.33 6.15
CA ASN A 43 0.49 29.55 5.93
C ASN A 43 0.93 28.71 4.74
N TYR A 44 1.18 29.37 3.61
CA TYR A 44 1.90 28.82 2.47
C TYR A 44 3.38 28.63 2.83
N VAL A 45 3.91 27.42 2.66
CA VAL A 45 5.35 27.19 2.58
C VAL A 45 5.68 26.69 1.18
N SER A 46 6.29 27.55 0.37
CA SER A 46 6.87 27.21 -0.93
C SER A 46 8.10 26.33 -0.79
N LEU A 47 8.21 25.29 -1.62
CA LEU A 47 9.50 24.76 -2.07
C LEU A 47 9.45 24.44 -3.56
N MET A 48 10.41 25.02 -4.31
CA MET A 48 10.69 24.78 -5.73
C MET A 48 11.87 23.79 -5.91
N PRO A 49 12.11 23.26 -7.12
CA PRO A 49 12.62 21.90 -7.37
C PRO A 49 14.13 21.83 -7.72
N ASN A 50 14.70 20.61 -7.77
CA ASN A 50 15.96 20.31 -8.49
C ASN A 50 16.23 18.77 -8.67
N PRO A 51 17.18 18.31 -9.53
CA PRO A 51 16.92 17.75 -10.87
C PRO A 51 17.46 16.28 -11.04
N PRO A 52 17.52 15.66 -12.25
CA PRO A 52 17.56 14.20 -12.43
C PRO A 52 18.98 13.61 -12.45
N TYR A 53 19.10 12.30 -12.17
CA TYR A 53 20.36 11.55 -12.31
C TYR A 53 20.14 10.23 -13.09
N GLN A 54 21.02 9.97 -14.06
CA GLN A 54 20.99 8.84 -15.00
C GLN A 54 22.03 7.73 -14.69
N SER A 55 21.61 6.48 -14.95
CA SER A 55 22.37 5.32 -15.52
C SER A 55 23.48 4.62 -14.67
N PRO A 56 24.01 3.42 -15.02
CA PRO A 56 23.81 2.59 -16.23
C PRO A 56 23.67 1.04 -16.02
N GLU A 57 23.61 0.36 -17.17
CA GLU A 57 23.40 -1.06 -17.51
C GLU A 57 24.52 -2.09 -17.19
N SER A 58 24.22 -3.36 -17.56
CA SER A 58 25.08 -4.51 -17.96
C SER A 58 25.43 -5.52 -16.85
N SER A 59 25.06 -6.82 -16.87
CA SER A 59 24.90 -7.94 -17.82
C SER A 59 25.99 -9.02 -17.65
N LEU A 60 25.56 -10.29 -17.73
CA LEU A 60 26.34 -11.56 -17.80
C LEU A 60 26.98 -12.05 -16.46
N SER A 61 26.95 -13.32 -16.05
CA SER A 61 26.61 -14.59 -16.69
C SER A 61 26.17 -15.62 -15.63
N SER A 62 25.20 -16.44 -16.01
CA SER A 62 24.65 -17.61 -15.33
C SER A 62 25.62 -18.79 -15.25
N LEU A 63 25.80 -19.39 -14.08
CA LEU A 63 25.59 -20.83 -13.78
C LEU A 63 26.29 -21.22 -12.46
N ASN A 64 25.64 -22.10 -11.71
CA ASN A 64 26.24 -23.10 -10.82
C ASN A 64 26.54 -22.81 -9.33
N VAL A 65 25.59 -22.20 -8.59
CA VAL A 65 25.58 -22.32 -7.11
C VAL A 65 24.34 -23.08 -6.58
N LYS A 66 23.22 -23.10 -7.32
CA LYS A 66 21.96 -23.73 -6.88
C LYS A 66 22.05 -25.24 -6.60
N ALA A 67 23.01 -25.95 -7.19
CA ALA A 67 23.16 -27.40 -7.00
C ALA A 67 23.99 -27.78 -5.75
N SER A 68 24.87 -26.90 -5.25
CA SER A 68 25.84 -27.31 -4.22
C SER A 68 25.33 -27.21 -2.78
N CYS A 69 24.36 -26.33 -2.49
CA CYS A 69 23.86 -26.17 -1.11
C CYS A 69 22.87 -27.26 -0.69
N ALA A 70 22.13 -27.87 -1.64
CA ALA A 70 21.12 -28.87 -1.34
C ALA A 70 21.71 -30.26 -1.04
N GLU A 71 22.86 -30.59 -1.64
CA GLU A 71 23.53 -31.90 -1.48
C GLU A 71 24.58 -31.91 -0.36
N ALA A 72 25.11 -30.75 0.05
CA ALA A 72 26.15 -30.65 1.09
C ALA A 72 25.63 -30.82 2.54
N LEU A 73 24.32 -30.79 2.78
CA LEU A 73 23.70 -30.81 4.12
C LEU A 73 23.82 -32.15 4.86
N ALA A 74 24.25 -33.23 4.18
CA ALA A 74 24.37 -34.56 4.79
C ALA A 74 25.68 -34.77 5.59
N GLN A 75 26.66 -33.83 5.56
CA GLN A 75 28.02 -34.07 6.08
C GLN A 75 28.67 -32.88 6.83
N ILE A 76 27.91 -31.97 7.43
CA ILE A 76 28.50 -30.72 7.99
C ILE A 76 28.88 -30.87 9.47
N THR A 77 30.18 -30.95 9.74
CA THR A 77 30.85 -30.54 10.98
C THR A 77 31.36 -29.09 10.81
N PRO A 78 31.38 -28.25 11.87
CA PRO A 78 31.76 -26.83 11.76
C PRO A 78 33.17 -26.56 11.20
N GLU A 79 34.10 -27.51 11.36
CA GLU A 79 35.47 -27.39 10.86
C GLU A 79 35.59 -27.59 9.33
N ASP A 80 34.60 -28.23 8.68
CA ASP A 80 34.65 -28.63 7.27
C ASP A 80 33.78 -27.75 6.34
N ALA A 81 33.12 -26.71 6.85
CA ALA A 81 32.13 -25.92 6.09
C ALA A 81 32.36 -24.39 6.10
N PRO A 82 33.51 -23.88 5.62
CA PRO A 82 33.79 -22.44 5.54
C PRO A 82 32.89 -21.66 4.57
N TRP A 83 32.02 -22.35 3.82
CA TRP A 83 31.01 -21.73 2.96
C TRP A 83 29.77 -21.25 3.71
N VAL A 84 29.48 -21.80 4.91
CA VAL A 84 28.28 -21.46 5.69
C VAL A 84 28.22 -19.97 6.01
N THR A 85 29.38 -19.33 6.14
CA THR A 85 29.53 -17.90 6.43
C THR A 85 29.76 -17.04 5.19
N LYS A 86 29.89 -17.63 3.99
CA LYS A 86 30.21 -16.89 2.77
C LYS A 86 28.96 -16.69 1.90
N PRO A 87 28.67 -15.44 1.48
CA PRO A 87 27.58 -15.20 0.53
C PRO A 87 27.97 -15.68 -0.87
N ASP A 88 26.96 -16.01 -1.68
CA ASP A 88 27.11 -16.25 -3.10
C ASP A 88 27.23 -14.93 -3.89
N LYS A 89 27.26 -15.03 -5.23
CA LYS A 89 27.35 -13.87 -6.13
C LYS A 89 26.19 -12.88 -6.00
N ASP A 90 25.03 -13.37 -5.57
CA ASP A 90 23.80 -12.59 -5.40
C ASP A 90 23.68 -12.09 -3.94
N GLY A 91 24.75 -12.25 -3.14
CA GLY A 91 24.79 -11.88 -1.73
C GLY A 91 24.06 -12.87 -0.82
N GLN A 92 23.50 -13.95 -1.37
CA GLN A 92 22.73 -14.91 -0.59
C GLN A 92 23.65 -15.77 0.27
N ASN A 93 23.33 -15.89 1.55
CA ASN A 93 23.95 -16.92 2.38
C ASN A 93 23.23 -18.27 2.24
N CYS A 94 23.77 -19.29 2.91
CA CYS A 94 23.22 -20.64 2.92
C CYS A 94 21.74 -20.73 3.37
N ILE A 95 21.28 -19.86 4.27
CA ILE A 95 19.89 -19.82 4.75
C ILE A 95 18.97 -19.26 3.65
N HIS A 96 19.37 -18.19 2.96
CA HIS A 96 18.62 -17.69 1.79
C HIS A 96 18.45 -18.78 0.74
N CYS A 97 19.53 -19.49 0.40
CA CYS A 97 19.47 -20.57 -0.59
C CYS A 97 18.60 -21.75 -0.13
N ALA A 98 18.60 -22.09 1.16
CA ALA A 98 17.74 -23.14 1.72
C ALA A 98 16.25 -22.79 1.56
N VAL A 99 15.89 -21.54 1.85
CA VAL A 99 14.53 -21.02 1.74
C VAL A 99 14.09 -20.84 0.27
N ASP A 100 14.99 -20.33 -0.58
CA ASP A 100 14.73 -20.09 -2.01
C ASP A 100 14.68 -21.39 -2.85
N SER A 101 15.06 -22.53 -2.25
CA SER A 101 15.16 -23.79 -2.97
C SER A 101 13.84 -24.10 -3.72
N VAL A 102 13.97 -24.21 -5.05
CA VAL A 102 12.86 -24.49 -5.99
C VAL A 102 12.42 -25.96 -5.88
N SER A 103 13.24 -26.81 -5.26
CA SER A 103 12.84 -28.16 -4.88
C SER A 103 11.61 -28.09 -3.97
N ALA A 104 10.63 -28.96 -4.21
CA ALA A 104 9.43 -29.12 -3.40
C ALA A 104 9.73 -29.75 -2.02
N LYS A 105 10.82 -29.32 -1.37
CA LYS A 105 11.15 -29.66 0.01
C LYS A 105 9.98 -29.19 0.90
N PRO A 106 9.43 -30.08 1.73
CA PRO A 106 8.40 -29.71 2.69
C PRO A 106 8.97 -28.72 3.71
N ASP A 107 8.13 -27.80 4.20
CA ASP A 107 8.55 -26.71 5.09
C ASP A 107 9.25 -27.18 6.37
N ASN A 108 8.85 -28.32 6.94
CA ASN A 108 9.48 -28.88 8.14
C ASN A 108 10.94 -29.31 7.89
N VAL A 109 11.26 -29.77 6.68
CA VAL A 109 12.64 -30.11 6.30
C VAL A 109 13.46 -28.85 6.15
N ILE A 110 12.90 -27.80 5.55
CA ILE A 110 13.57 -26.50 5.41
C ILE A 110 13.86 -25.90 6.78
N ILE A 111 12.91 -25.95 7.71
CA ILE A 111 13.11 -25.48 9.08
C ILE A 111 14.25 -26.26 9.76
N ALA A 112 14.25 -27.60 9.65
CA ALA A 112 15.33 -28.43 10.20
C ALA A 112 16.70 -28.14 9.54
N ASP A 113 16.72 -27.85 8.24
CA ASP A 113 17.94 -27.43 7.53
C ASP A 113 18.43 -26.07 8.05
N ILE A 114 17.52 -25.10 8.25
CA ILE A 114 17.85 -23.78 8.84
C ILE A 114 18.42 -23.95 10.26
N GLU A 115 17.85 -24.80 11.09
CA GLU A 115 18.34 -25.09 12.45
C GLU A 115 19.78 -25.61 12.45
N LYS A 116 20.07 -26.56 11.58
CA LYS A 116 21.43 -27.10 11.42
C LYS A 116 22.39 -26.05 10.91
N LEU A 117 21.98 -25.23 9.95
CA LEU A 117 22.81 -24.14 9.41
C LEU A 117 23.13 -23.11 10.50
N ILE A 118 22.15 -22.70 11.31
CA ILE A 118 22.36 -21.79 12.44
C ILE A 118 23.33 -22.42 13.46
N ALA A 119 23.16 -23.70 13.79
CA ALA A 119 24.08 -24.42 14.68
C ALA A 119 25.50 -24.53 14.12
N ALA A 120 25.65 -24.57 12.79
CA ALA A 120 26.94 -24.53 12.10
C ALA A 120 27.51 -23.11 11.92
N GLY A 121 26.86 -22.07 12.46
CA GLY A 121 27.36 -20.69 12.44
C GLY A 121 26.81 -19.82 11.30
N ALA A 122 25.75 -20.25 10.61
CA ALA A 122 25.09 -19.41 9.61
C ALA A 122 24.44 -18.18 10.25
N ASN A 123 24.63 -17.02 9.63
CA ASN A 123 24.00 -15.78 10.08
C ASN A 123 22.54 -15.69 9.58
N VAL A 124 21.56 -15.92 10.46
CA VAL A 124 20.13 -15.83 10.11
C VAL A 124 19.67 -14.41 9.74
N THR A 125 20.38 -13.37 10.19
CA THR A 125 20.03 -11.97 9.93
C THR A 125 20.77 -11.38 8.73
N ALA A 126 21.49 -12.19 7.95
CA ALA A 126 22.16 -11.72 6.75
C ALA A 126 21.13 -11.17 5.73
N ILE A 127 21.60 -10.26 4.88
CA ILE A 127 20.84 -9.70 3.76
C ILE A 127 21.54 -10.02 2.44
N ASN A 128 20.78 -10.25 1.38
CA ASN A 128 21.30 -10.47 0.03
C ASN A 128 21.54 -9.14 -0.72
N ASN A 129 21.95 -9.20 -2.00
CA ASN A 129 22.16 -8.01 -2.82
C ASN A 129 20.89 -7.21 -3.10
N ASN A 130 19.70 -7.72 -2.81
CA ASN A 130 18.43 -6.98 -2.86
C ASN A 130 18.05 -6.41 -1.49
N GLY A 131 18.89 -6.57 -0.46
CA GLY A 131 18.55 -6.19 0.92
C GLY A 131 17.57 -7.16 1.59
N GLU A 132 17.23 -8.26 0.93
CA GLU A 132 16.25 -9.22 1.46
C GLU A 132 16.91 -10.09 2.53
N THR A 133 16.20 -10.28 3.64
CA THR A 133 16.50 -11.35 4.61
C THR A 133 15.89 -12.68 4.15
N ALA A 134 16.25 -13.77 4.81
CA ALA A 134 15.61 -15.07 4.59
C ALA A 134 14.08 -15.04 4.81
N LEU A 135 13.57 -14.15 5.68
CA LEU A 135 12.13 -13.97 5.90
C LEU A 135 11.45 -13.41 4.64
N HIS A 136 12.03 -12.39 3.99
CA HIS A 136 11.48 -11.83 2.75
C HIS A 136 11.33 -12.91 1.67
N ILE A 137 12.34 -13.76 1.49
CA ILE A 137 12.29 -14.87 0.53
C ILE A 137 11.20 -15.88 0.93
N ALA A 138 11.10 -16.25 2.22
CA ALA A 138 10.07 -17.19 2.68
C ALA A 138 8.65 -16.68 2.37
N ILE A 139 8.42 -15.38 2.56
CA ILE A 139 7.15 -14.73 2.25
C ILE A 139 6.92 -14.72 0.74
N LYS A 140 7.88 -14.25 -0.07
CA LYS A 140 7.82 -14.23 -1.55
C LYS A 140 7.58 -15.61 -2.17
N ARG A 141 7.94 -16.69 -1.46
CA ARG A 141 7.68 -18.09 -1.85
C ARG A 141 6.40 -18.69 -1.24
N SER A 142 5.60 -17.89 -0.52
CA SER A 142 4.40 -18.31 0.21
C SER A 142 4.64 -19.45 1.21
N ARG A 143 5.86 -19.59 1.73
CA ARG A 143 6.23 -20.62 2.71
C ARG A 143 5.88 -20.17 4.13
N VAL A 144 4.58 -20.08 4.44
CA VAL A 144 4.06 -19.50 5.70
C VAL A 144 4.68 -20.12 6.96
N LYS A 145 4.89 -21.45 6.98
CA LYS A 145 5.49 -22.13 8.15
C LYS A 145 6.95 -21.74 8.36
N VAL A 146 7.72 -21.60 7.27
CA VAL A 146 9.11 -21.15 7.31
C VAL A 146 9.17 -19.67 7.71
N ALA A 147 8.30 -18.84 7.16
CA ALA A 147 8.19 -17.43 7.53
C ALA A 147 7.90 -17.27 9.03
N ARG A 148 6.91 -17.99 9.58
CA ARG A 148 6.60 -18.00 11.02
C ARG A 148 7.79 -18.42 11.88
N TYR A 149 8.56 -19.42 11.44
CA TYR A 149 9.77 -19.82 12.14
C TYR A 149 10.82 -18.71 12.17
N LEU A 150 11.01 -18.00 11.05
CA LEU A 150 11.97 -16.92 10.91
C LEU A 150 11.56 -15.62 11.61
N LEU A 151 10.25 -15.34 11.73
CA LEU A 151 9.73 -14.15 12.43
C LEU A 151 10.27 -14.04 13.87
N ASN A 152 10.44 -15.16 14.55
CA ASN A 152 10.95 -15.19 15.93
C ASN A 152 12.48 -15.02 16.05
N LYS A 153 13.20 -14.80 14.94
CA LYS A 153 14.67 -14.78 14.89
C LYS A 153 15.26 -13.55 14.20
N ILE A 154 14.44 -12.83 13.46
CA ILE A 154 14.84 -11.70 12.61
C ILE A 154 13.97 -10.51 13.01
N ASP A 155 14.52 -9.31 12.89
CA ASP A 155 13.73 -8.08 12.98
C ASP A 155 12.59 -8.10 11.96
N VAL A 156 11.34 -8.04 12.45
CA VAL A 156 10.12 -8.04 11.64
C VAL A 156 9.99 -6.77 10.79
N ASN A 157 10.62 -5.67 11.22
CA ASN A 157 10.61 -4.39 10.54
C ASN A 157 11.78 -4.21 9.57
N ALA A 158 12.65 -5.22 9.44
CA ALA A 158 13.70 -5.19 8.43
C ALA A 158 13.06 -5.01 7.05
N ALA A 159 13.51 -4.00 6.31
CA ALA A 159 13.04 -3.69 4.97
C ALA A 159 14.10 -4.06 3.92
N ASP A 160 13.65 -4.58 2.78
CA ASP A 160 14.54 -4.81 1.63
C ASP A 160 14.98 -3.50 0.95
N LYS A 161 15.76 -3.58 -0.13
CA LYS A 161 16.25 -2.38 -0.83
C LYS A 161 15.13 -1.52 -1.40
N ASP A 162 13.94 -2.05 -1.62
CA ASP A 162 12.79 -1.29 -2.12
C ASP A 162 11.92 -0.78 -0.96
N GLY A 163 12.32 -1.04 0.29
CA GLY A 163 11.59 -0.64 1.48
C GLY A 163 10.43 -1.59 1.82
N TYR A 164 10.36 -2.78 1.20
CA TYR A 164 9.32 -3.73 1.54
C TYR A 164 9.63 -4.44 2.86
N THR A 165 8.76 -4.28 3.85
CA THR A 165 8.82 -5.02 5.12
C THR A 165 8.14 -6.39 5.01
N ALA A 166 8.31 -7.23 6.04
CA ALA A 166 7.59 -8.51 6.12
C ALA A 166 6.06 -8.31 6.09
N LEU A 167 5.53 -7.30 6.80
CA LEU A 167 4.10 -6.99 6.79
C LEU A 167 3.63 -6.58 5.40
N TYR A 168 4.34 -5.68 4.73
CA TYR A 168 3.99 -5.23 3.38
C TYR A 168 3.92 -6.41 2.40
N LEU A 169 4.93 -7.29 2.42
CA LEU A 169 4.95 -8.46 1.54
C LEU A 169 3.83 -9.45 1.86
N ALA A 170 3.55 -9.70 3.15
CA ALA A 170 2.47 -10.60 3.57
C ALA A 170 1.10 -10.08 3.10
N VAL A 171 0.87 -8.77 3.20
CA VAL A 171 -0.33 -8.08 2.68
C VAL A 171 -0.41 -8.19 1.16
N SER A 172 0.67 -7.86 0.44
CA SER A 172 0.71 -7.93 -1.03
C SER A 172 0.48 -9.35 -1.57
N MET A 173 0.77 -10.37 -0.77
CA MET A 173 0.58 -11.78 -1.12
C MET A 173 -0.68 -12.39 -0.51
N LYS A 174 -1.47 -11.60 0.23
CA LYS A 174 -2.73 -12.01 0.85
C LYS A 174 -2.56 -13.21 1.80
N LEU A 175 -1.44 -13.27 2.51
CA LEU A 175 -1.09 -14.37 3.43
C LEU A 175 -1.74 -14.14 4.80
N ASP A 176 -3.06 -14.33 4.86
CA ASP A 176 -3.90 -13.98 6.01
C ASP A 176 -3.35 -14.44 7.38
N VAL A 177 -2.98 -15.72 7.47
CA VAL A 177 -2.44 -16.33 8.68
C VAL A 177 -1.10 -15.69 9.10
N LEU A 178 -0.27 -15.31 8.13
CA LEU A 178 1.02 -14.68 8.41
C LEU A 178 0.85 -13.22 8.82
N ILE A 179 -0.16 -12.52 8.28
CA ILE A 179 -0.50 -11.16 8.70
C ILE A 179 -0.89 -11.18 10.18
N ASP A 180 -1.71 -12.14 10.62
CA ASP A 180 -2.07 -12.29 12.04
C ASP A 180 -0.83 -12.55 12.91
N ASP A 181 0.09 -13.41 12.45
CA ASP A 181 1.33 -13.68 13.18
C ASP A 181 2.22 -12.44 13.32
N ILE A 182 2.33 -11.64 12.26
CA ILE A 182 3.13 -10.42 12.25
C ILE A 182 2.49 -9.38 13.16
N LEU A 183 1.18 -9.15 13.05
CA LEU A 183 0.46 -8.19 13.89
C LEU A 183 0.38 -8.64 15.37
N ALA A 184 0.64 -9.91 15.69
CA ALA A 184 0.76 -10.37 17.07
C ALA A 184 2.15 -10.09 17.69
N MET A 185 3.14 -9.67 16.90
CA MET A 185 4.47 -9.34 17.41
C MET A 185 4.51 -7.97 18.09
N GLU A 186 5.38 -7.84 19.09
CA GLU A 186 5.66 -6.55 19.72
C GLU A 186 6.43 -5.63 18.77
N ASN A 187 6.10 -4.33 18.80
CA ASN A 187 6.80 -3.27 18.06
C ASN A 187 6.81 -3.42 16.52
N VAL A 188 5.78 -4.02 15.93
CA VAL A 188 5.63 -4.00 14.46
C VAL A 188 5.30 -2.59 13.99
N ASP A 189 6.06 -2.09 13.03
CA ASP A 189 5.75 -0.85 12.35
C ASP A 189 4.70 -1.10 11.25
N VAL A 190 3.42 -0.99 11.63
CA VAL A 190 2.28 -1.11 10.71
C VAL A 190 2.24 0.02 9.66
N ASN A 191 2.91 1.14 9.96
CA ASN A 191 2.91 2.37 9.18
C ASN A 191 4.11 2.47 8.24
N ALA A 192 4.97 1.45 8.19
CA ALA A 192 6.15 1.43 7.35
C ALA A 192 5.81 1.67 5.87
N MET A 193 6.52 2.61 5.26
CA MET A 193 6.42 2.92 3.85
C MET A 193 7.56 2.28 3.06
N ASN A 194 7.25 1.79 1.86
CA ASN A 194 8.27 1.42 0.89
C ASN A 194 8.88 2.68 0.22
N LYS A 195 9.85 2.49 -0.70
CA LYS A 195 10.50 3.60 -1.42
C LYS A 195 9.59 4.39 -2.36
N SER A 196 8.43 3.84 -2.70
CA SER A 196 7.37 4.55 -3.44
C SER A 196 6.39 5.25 -2.49
N ASN A 197 6.72 5.41 -1.21
CA ASN A 197 5.85 5.97 -0.18
C ASN A 197 4.51 5.22 -0.01
N ILE A 198 4.47 3.91 -0.27
CA ILE A 198 3.25 3.12 -0.12
C ILE A 198 3.31 2.30 1.17
N THR A 199 2.32 2.52 2.05
CA THR A 199 2.08 1.68 3.23
C THR A 199 1.31 0.41 2.87
N ALA A 200 1.27 -0.56 3.78
CA ALA A 200 0.42 -1.74 3.63
C ALA A 200 -1.06 -1.38 3.47
N LEU A 201 -1.54 -0.36 4.19
CA LEU A 201 -2.92 0.11 4.13
C LEU A 201 -3.25 0.77 2.76
N ILE A 202 -2.36 1.63 2.25
CA ILE A 202 -2.52 2.22 0.91
C ILE A 202 -2.49 1.13 -0.16
N LYS A 203 -1.62 0.13 -0.03
CA LYS A 203 -1.60 -1.04 -0.92
C LYS A 203 -2.93 -1.78 -0.93
N CYS A 204 -3.58 -1.96 0.23
CA CYS A 204 -4.92 -2.54 0.30
C CYS A 204 -5.96 -1.70 -0.45
N ALA A 205 -5.93 -0.37 -0.28
CA ALA A 205 -6.82 0.54 -1.01
C ALA A 205 -6.60 0.46 -2.54
N LYS A 206 -5.33 0.36 -3.01
CA LYS A 206 -5.00 0.20 -4.44
C LYS A 206 -5.57 -1.09 -5.06
N GLU A 207 -5.69 -2.17 -4.27
CA GLU A 207 -6.27 -3.45 -4.72
C GLU A 207 -7.80 -3.55 -4.51
N GLY A 208 -8.38 -2.54 -3.86
CA GLY A 208 -9.79 -2.37 -3.60
C GLY A 208 -10.44 -3.42 -2.71
N ASP A 209 -11.77 -3.55 -2.81
CA ASP A 209 -12.59 -4.30 -1.85
C ASP A 209 -12.22 -5.78 -1.63
N SER A 210 -11.38 -6.37 -2.49
CA SER A 210 -10.81 -7.71 -2.25
C SER A 210 -9.95 -7.76 -0.98
N MET A 211 -9.54 -6.60 -0.45
CA MET A 211 -8.68 -6.44 0.72
C MET A 211 -9.39 -6.12 2.02
N VAL A 212 -10.73 -6.04 2.03
CA VAL A 212 -11.51 -5.70 3.22
C VAL A 212 -11.08 -6.49 4.48
N PRO A 213 -10.92 -7.84 4.47
CA PRO A 213 -10.52 -8.57 5.66
C PRO A 213 -9.12 -8.19 6.19
N ILE A 214 -8.21 -7.80 5.29
CA ILE A 214 -6.87 -7.35 5.68
C ILE A 214 -6.93 -5.93 6.22
N VAL A 215 -7.71 -5.05 5.60
CA VAL A 215 -7.93 -3.67 6.11
C VAL A 215 -8.50 -3.71 7.51
N GLU A 216 -9.50 -4.55 7.79
CA GLU A 216 -10.06 -4.73 9.14
C GLU A 216 -9.00 -5.06 10.18
N LYS A 217 -8.05 -5.95 9.84
CA LYS A 217 -6.92 -6.32 10.71
C LYS A 217 -5.95 -5.16 10.91
N LEU A 218 -5.60 -4.45 9.83
CA LEU A 218 -4.66 -3.33 9.89
C LEU A 218 -5.23 -2.16 10.71
N VAL A 219 -6.47 -1.74 10.46
CA VAL A 219 -7.09 -0.60 11.17
C VAL A 219 -7.41 -0.92 12.63
N ALA A 220 -7.53 -2.20 12.99
CA ALA A 220 -7.68 -2.62 14.39
C ALA A 220 -6.35 -2.65 15.16
N TYR A 221 -5.20 -2.56 14.48
CA TYR A 221 -3.90 -2.60 15.13
C TYR A 221 -3.61 -1.27 15.86
N PRO A 222 -3.20 -1.30 17.14
CA PRO A 222 -2.88 -0.08 17.89
C PRO A 222 -1.77 0.74 17.23
N GLY A 223 -2.03 2.04 17.02
CA GLY A 223 -1.05 2.97 16.45
C GLY A 223 -1.00 3.01 14.92
N VAL A 224 -1.89 2.27 14.23
CA VAL A 224 -2.11 2.47 12.78
C VAL A 224 -2.54 3.91 12.51
N ASP A 225 -1.88 4.56 11.55
CA ASP A 225 -2.24 5.89 11.08
C ASP A 225 -2.89 5.78 9.70
N VAL A 226 -4.21 5.98 9.66
CA VAL A 226 -5.00 5.91 8.43
C VAL A 226 -4.82 7.13 7.52
N ASN A 227 -4.17 8.19 8.01
CA ASN A 227 -3.98 9.47 7.33
C ASN A 227 -2.57 9.65 6.76
N ILE A 228 -1.75 8.60 6.74
CA ILE A 228 -0.44 8.65 6.07
C ILE A 228 -0.64 9.02 4.61
N VAL A 229 0.09 10.03 4.18
CA VAL A 229 0.18 10.48 2.79
C VAL A 229 1.24 9.65 2.07
N GLY A 230 0.85 9.05 0.95
CA GLY A 230 1.73 8.21 0.16
C GLY A 230 2.30 8.91 -1.07
N GLU A 231 2.44 8.14 -2.14
CA GLU A 231 2.73 8.65 -3.49
C GLU A 231 1.70 9.71 -3.89
N ASP A 232 2.16 10.77 -4.55
CA ASP A 232 1.33 11.90 -5.00
C ASP A 232 0.52 12.60 -3.89
N GLY A 233 0.91 12.44 -2.62
CA GLY A 233 0.20 13.01 -1.48
C GLY A 233 -1.12 12.31 -1.16
N GLU A 234 -1.44 11.21 -1.83
CA GLU A 234 -2.69 10.49 -1.64
C GLU A 234 -2.71 9.72 -0.29
N THR A 235 -3.77 9.90 0.49
CA THR A 235 -4.06 9.02 1.63
C THR A 235 -4.74 7.72 1.17
N ALA A 236 -4.86 6.73 2.06
CA ALA A 236 -5.62 5.52 1.75
C ALA A 236 -7.09 5.82 1.34
N LEU A 237 -7.67 6.91 1.84
CA LEU A 237 -9.05 7.31 1.49
C LEU A 237 -9.14 7.88 0.07
N HIS A 238 -8.14 8.65 -0.39
CA HIS A 238 -8.03 9.08 -1.79
C HIS A 238 -8.05 7.88 -2.73
N VAL A 239 -7.16 6.92 -2.48
CA VAL A 239 -7.02 5.71 -3.29
C VAL A 239 -8.28 4.84 -3.23
N ALA A 240 -8.92 4.71 -2.06
CA ALA A 240 -10.15 3.93 -1.94
C ALA A 240 -11.32 4.58 -2.71
N ALA A 241 -11.41 5.91 -2.68
CA ALA A 241 -12.39 6.68 -3.45
C ALA A 241 -12.13 6.55 -4.97
N SER A 242 -10.87 6.63 -5.38
CA SER A 242 -10.41 6.50 -6.76
C SER A 242 -10.62 5.08 -7.32
N THR A 243 -10.70 4.05 -6.48
CA THR A 243 -10.96 2.66 -6.89
C THR A 243 -12.41 2.22 -6.70
N ASN A 244 -13.30 3.12 -6.25
CA ASN A 244 -14.69 2.82 -5.86
C ASN A 244 -14.82 1.75 -4.75
N SER A 245 -13.85 1.68 -3.84
CA SER A 245 -13.77 0.67 -2.79
C SER A 245 -14.51 1.10 -1.53
N VAL A 246 -15.84 1.20 -1.63
CA VAL A 246 -16.71 1.79 -0.60
C VAL A 246 -16.57 1.09 0.76
N ARG A 247 -16.35 -0.23 0.79
CA ARG A 247 -16.18 -0.94 2.07
C ARG A 247 -14.85 -0.59 2.75
N ILE A 248 -13.81 -0.34 1.98
CA ILE A 248 -12.54 0.17 2.52
C ILE A 248 -12.74 1.61 3.01
N MET A 249 -13.45 2.45 2.26
CA MET A 249 -13.75 3.84 2.68
C MET A 249 -14.50 3.86 4.02
N GLU A 250 -15.49 2.98 4.20
CA GLU A 250 -16.22 2.83 5.46
C GLU A 250 -15.29 2.51 6.63
N LEU A 251 -14.37 1.54 6.45
CA LEU A 251 -13.40 1.18 7.48
C LEU A 251 -12.44 2.33 7.79
N LEU A 252 -11.98 3.08 6.78
CA LEU A 252 -11.08 4.21 6.95
C LEU A 252 -11.77 5.36 7.71
N VAL A 253 -12.96 5.78 7.27
CA VAL A 253 -13.73 6.87 7.91
C VAL A 253 -14.10 6.51 9.35
N LYS A 254 -14.51 5.26 9.61
CA LYS A 254 -14.79 4.78 10.97
C LYS A 254 -13.57 4.88 11.89
N ASN A 255 -12.37 4.80 11.34
CA ASN A 255 -11.10 4.95 12.05
C ASN A 255 -10.49 6.36 11.88
N HIS A 256 -11.34 7.37 11.64
CA HIS A 256 -10.96 8.79 11.62
C HIS A 256 -10.05 9.19 10.46
N ALA A 257 -10.23 8.58 9.29
CA ALA A 257 -9.64 9.09 8.06
C ALA A 257 -10.19 10.49 7.72
N ASP A 258 -9.30 11.40 7.33
CA ASP A 258 -9.62 12.76 6.96
C ASP A 258 -10.20 12.81 5.54
N ALA A 259 -11.53 12.95 5.44
CA ALA A 259 -12.25 13.10 4.19
C ALA A 259 -11.99 14.44 3.47
N ALA A 260 -11.34 15.40 4.14
CA ALA A 260 -10.96 16.70 3.59
C ALA A 260 -9.46 16.77 3.24
N ALA A 261 -8.72 15.67 3.39
CA ALA A 261 -7.31 15.60 3.02
C ALA A 261 -7.12 15.99 1.54
N LEU A 262 -5.96 16.57 1.24
CA LEU A 262 -5.61 17.05 -0.09
C LEU A 262 -4.37 16.32 -0.60
N ASP A 263 -4.44 15.84 -1.84
CA ASP A 263 -3.27 15.36 -2.58
C ASP A 263 -2.38 16.51 -3.09
N VAL A 264 -1.33 16.20 -3.85
CA VAL A 264 -0.41 17.22 -4.41
C VAL A 264 -1.08 18.21 -5.37
N ASP A 265 -2.20 17.81 -5.97
CA ASP A 265 -3.01 18.59 -6.91
C ASP A 265 -4.19 19.27 -6.19
N LEU A 266 -4.19 19.27 -4.86
CA LEU A 266 -5.27 19.82 -4.02
C LEU A 266 -6.62 19.13 -4.26
N ASN A 267 -6.64 17.92 -4.77
CA ASN A 267 -7.86 17.14 -4.91
C ASN A 267 -8.21 16.51 -3.57
N THR A 268 -9.51 16.53 -3.23
CA THR A 268 -10.05 15.73 -2.13
C THR A 268 -10.36 14.31 -2.59
N PRO A 269 -10.58 13.34 -1.68
CA PRO A 269 -11.10 12.02 -2.06
C PRO A 269 -12.41 12.11 -2.87
N LEU A 270 -13.26 13.10 -2.57
CA LEU A 270 -14.50 13.35 -3.33
C LEU A 270 -14.19 13.75 -4.77
N TYR A 271 -13.23 14.65 -4.97
CA TYR A 271 -12.81 15.04 -6.33
C TYR A 271 -12.41 13.81 -7.14
N LEU A 272 -11.58 12.92 -6.59
CA LEU A 272 -11.15 11.71 -7.31
C LEU A 272 -12.31 10.76 -7.62
N ALA A 273 -13.26 10.58 -6.70
CA ALA A 273 -14.45 9.77 -6.94
C ALA A 273 -15.33 10.35 -8.06
N VAL A 274 -15.52 11.68 -8.07
CA VAL A 274 -16.27 12.38 -9.12
C VAL A 274 -15.53 12.30 -10.46
N HIS A 275 -14.23 12.58 -10.48
CA HIS A 275 -13.40 12.56 -11.67
C HIS A 275 -13.46 11.20 -12.38
N GLN A 276 -13.54 10.11 -11.61
CA GLN A 276 -13.64 8.75 -12.13
C GLN A 276 -15.07 8.22 -12.30
N ASN A 277 -16.10 9.03 -12.03
CA ASN A 277 -17.51 8.66 -12.14
C ASN A 277 -17.89 7.46 -11.23
N HIS A 278 -17.35 7.45 -10.01
CA HIS A 278 -17.59 6.43 -8.99
C HIS A 278 -18.74 6.82 -8.09
N VAL A 279 -19.96 6.71 -8.62
CA VAL A 279 -21.22 7.10 -7.98
C VAL A 279 -21.35 6.66 -6.52
N GLU A 280 -21.03 5.40 -6.20
CA GLU A 280 -21.22 4.87 -4.85
C GLU A 280 -20.19 5.44 -3.86
N ALA A 281 -18.95 5.64 -4.29
CA ALA A 281 -17.94 6.36 -3.51
C ALA A 281 -18.34 7.83 -3.29
N VAL A 282 -18.92 8.48 -4.30
CA VAL A 282 -19.45 9.84 -4.18
C VAL A 282 -20.54 9.88 -3.13
N LYS A 283 -21.62 9.11 -3.28
CA LYS A 283 -22.72 9.03 -2.29
C LYS A 283 -22.18 8.81 -0.87
N PHE A 284 -21.28 7.84 -0.70
CA PHE A 284 -20.66 7.55 0.58
C PHE A 284 -19.91 8.77 1.16
N LEU A 285 -19.04 9.43 0.39
CA LEU A 285 -18.27 10.57 0.88
C LEU A 285 -19.17 11.74 1.26
N LEU A 286 -20.21 12.02 0.48
CA LEU A 286 -21.17 13.09 0.75
C LEU A 286 -21.88 12.92 2.09
N ASP A 287 -22.21 11.68 2.46
CA ASP A 287 -22.84 11.36 3.73
C ASP A 287 -21.87 11.49 4.92
N HIS A 288 -20.55 11.46 4.69
CA HIS A 288 -19.53 11.32 5.73
C HIS A 288 -18.50 12.46 5.78
N MET A 289 -18.59 13.45 4.89
CA MET A 289 -17.68 14.59 4.85
C MET A 289 -18.36 15.89 5.31
N PRO A 290 -17.62 16.83 5.92
CA PRO A 290 -18.19 18.12 6.27
C PRO A 290 -18.51 18.92 5.00
N LEU A 291 -19.59 19.71 5.04
CA LEU A 291 -20.01 20.54 3.91
C LEU A 291 -18.89 21.44 3.37
N SER A 292 -18.01 21.94 4.24
CA SER A 292 -16.87 22.76 3.83
C SER A 292 -15.85 22.01 2.96
N ALA A 293 -15.75 20.68 3.09
CA ALA A 293 -14.83 19.87 2.30
C ALA A 293 -15.34 19.61 0.88
N ILE A 294 -16.66 19.62 0.69
CA ILE A 294 -17.31 19.46 -0.62
C ILE A 294 -16.97 20.64 -1.54
N GLU A 295 -16.76 21.81 -0.95
CA GLU A 295 -16.51 23.07 -1.68
C GLU A 295 -15.02 23.37 -1.86
N ILE A 296 -14.11 22.47 -1.47
CA ILE A 296 -12.68 22.70 -1.66
C ILE A 296 -12.36 22.58 -3.15
N PRO A 297 -11.84 23.64 -3.78
CA PRO A 297 -11.40 23.56 -5.16
C PRO A 297 -10.04 22.87 -5.27
N ASN A 298 -9.82 22.17 -6.37
CA ASN A 298 -8.51 21.64 -6.74
C ASN A 298 -7.54 22.73 -7.23
N TYR A 299 -6.34 22.35 -7.66
CA TYR A 299 -5.35 23.29 -8.21
C TYR A 299 -5.82 24.08 -9.44
N GLU A 300 -6.80 23.56 -10.18
CA GLU A 300 -7.42 24.22 -11.33
C GLU A 300 -8.59 25.14 -10.94
N LEU A 301 -8.82 25.31 -9.64
CA LEU A 301 -9.88 26.13 -9.06
C LEU A 301 -11.30 25.58 -9.28
N TYR A 302 -11.44 24.28 -9.53
CA TYR A 302 -12.75 23.62 -9.63
C TYR A 302 -13.05 22.83 -8.38
N THR A 303 -14.24 23.05 -7.82
CA THR A 303 -14.81 22.13 -6.83
C THR A 303 -15.12 20.78 -7.51
N PRO A 304 -15.20 19.68 -6.73
CA PRO A 304 -15.66 18.38 -7.24
C PRO A 304 -16.97 18.49 -8.04
N LEU A 305 -17.93 19.30 -7.56
CA LEU A 305 -19.23 19.45 -8.22
C LEU A 305 -19.15 20.25 -9.51
N GLU A 306 -18.42 21.36 -9.52
CA GLU A 306 -18.19 22.12 -10.75
C GLU A 306 -17.53 21.23 -11.80
N TRP A 307 -16.55 20.41 -11.39
CA TRP A 307 -15.88 19.43 -12.26
C TRP A 307 -16.85 18.42 -12.89
N ALA A 308 -17.79 17.90 -12.11
CA ALA A 308 -18.79 16.94 -12.60
C ALA A 308 -19.70 17.50 -13.71
N GLU A 309 -19.90 18.82 -13.73
CA GLU A 309 -20.72 19.50 -14.73
C GLU A 309 -19.96 19.80 -16.04
N TRP A 310 -18.64 19.56 -16.09
CA TRP A 310 -17.83 19.96 -17.24
C TRP A 310 -18.18 19.18 -18.52
N PRO A 311 -18.28 19.87 -19.69
CA PRO A 311 -18.78 19.27 -20.93
C PRO A 311 -17.97 18.10 -21.48
N TRP A 312 -16.67 18.00 -21.19
CA TRP A 312 -15.80 16.97 -21.78
C TRP A 312 -15.91 15.61 -21.07
N GLN A 313 -16.34 15.54 -19.81
CA GLN A 313 -16.78 14.28 -19.20
C GLN A 313 -18.04 13.73 -19.88
N ASN A 314 -18.87 14.60 -20.46
CA ASN A 314 -20.09 14.27 -21.21
C ASN A 314 -19.85 14.04 -22.72
N ASN A 315 -18.69 14.40 -23.25
CA ASN A 315 -18.40 14.42 -24.68
C ASN A 315 -17.24 13.52 -25.13
N ASP A 316 -16.81 12.52 -24.34
CA ASP A 316 -15.91 11.48 -24.87
C ASP A 316 -16.66 10.48 -25.81
N VAL A 317 -17.59 11.02 -26.60
CA VAL A 317 -17.93 10.52 -27.93
C VAL A 317 -16.82 11.01 -28.86
N ARG A 318 -15.63 10.41 -28.76
CA ARG A 318 -14.69 10.49 -29.88
C ARG A 318 -15.36 9.77 -31.05
N GLU A 319 -15.69 10.55 -32.08
CA GLU A 319 -16.08 10.07 -33.41
C GLU A 319 -15.13 9.00 -33.95
#